data_AF-A0A4W6CKA7-F1
#
_entry.id   AF-A0A4W6CKA7-F1
#
_cell.length_a   1.000
_cell.length_b   1.000
_cell.length_c   1.000
_cell.angle_alpha   90.00
_cell.angle_beta   90.00
_cell.angle_gamma   90.00
#
_symmetry.space_group_name_H-M   'P 1'
#
loop_
_entity.id
_entity.type
_entity.pdbx_description
1 polymer ?
#
loop_
_entity_poly.entity_id
_entity_poly.type
_entity_poly.pdbx_seq_one_letter_code
_entity_poly.pdbx_strand_id
1 'polypeptide(L)'
;METTKLSPCQRRVFLGRDTYGVRPLFKLLTDDGFLAVCSEAKGLIDITHAMATPANIVPFLPGYFEAFDLKKNGKVQSIQMEQFHCCTQEPAHAIYDTMERLPTRFDEETVKSNIRSLFENAVRKRLMAHRRIGCLLSGGLDSSLVAATLVKLAKEEKLQYPIQTFSIGSEDSPDIIAARKVAAHIGSEHHEVNFTAEEGIQAVEEVIFHLETYDITTIRASVGMYLVSKYIREKTDSVVIFSGEGSDELTQGYIYFHKAPTPKAAAEDSVRLMKELYLFDVLRADRTTAAHGLELRVPFLDHRFTAYYLSLPEEMRIPKHGVEKHLLRESFKGLNLMPDEILWRRKEAFSDGMMSVKKSWYTCLQEHLESMVNDDQMEKAHKTFPHNPPCSKEAYYFRQVFEKHFPGRAEWLSHYWMPRWINATDPSARTLSIYKPDKDQ
;
A
#
# COMPACT_ATOMS: atom_id res chain seq x y z
N MET A 1 9.64 5.83 10.57
CA MET A 1 9.97 6.74 11.69
C MET A 1 10.11 8.11 11.05
N GLU A 2 9.10 8.96 11.17
CA GLU A 2 9.19 10.34 10.71
C GLU A 2 9.82 11.14 11.83
N THR A 3 10.92 11.83 11.55
CA THR A 3 11.60 12.62 12.57
C THR A 3 11.97 13.98 11.99
N THR A 4 11.25 15.00 12.44
CA THR A 4 11.76 16.37 12.41
C THR A 4 12.63 16.55 13.66
N LYS A 5 13.95 16.59 13.50
CA LYS A 5 14.87 16.82 14.62
C LYS A 5 15.40 18.26 14.57
N LEU A 6 15.02 19.06 15.55
CA LEU A 6 15.67 20.34 15.84
C LEU A 6 16.87 20.07 16.74
N SER A 7 18.09 20.42 16.30
CA SER A 7 19.30 20.36 17.15
C SER A 7 19.71 21.78 17.55
N PRO A 8 19.34 22.29 18.74
CA PRO A 8 19.64 23.66 19.14
C PRO A 8 21.15 23.96 19.20
N CYS A 9 21.95 22.94 19.54
CA CYS A 9 23.41 23.06 19.66
C CYS A 9 24.12 23.16 18.31
N GLN A 10 23.53 22.62 17.23
CA GLN A 10 24.10 22.63 15.87
C GLN A 10 23.32 23.52 14.89
N ARG A 11 22.20 24.12 15.32
CA ARG A 11 21.28 24.93 14.50
C ARG A 11 20.94 24.27 13.17
N ARG A 12 20.47 23.02 13.23
CA ARG A 12 20.03 22.25 12.07
C ARG A 12 18.62 21.70 12.23
N VAL A 13 17.92 21.60 11.11
CA VAL A 13 16.66 20.87 10.96
C VAL A 13 16.93 19.69 10.02
N PHE A 14 16.44 18.50 10.37
CA PHE A 14 16.52 17.32 9.53
C PHE A 14 15.12 16.83 9.22
N LEU A 15 14.87 16.53 7.95
CA LEU A 15 13.71 15.77 7.48
C LEU A 15 14.19 14.41 6.99
N GLY A 16 13.41 13.37 7.21
CA GLY A 16 13.72 12.03 6.72
C GLY A 16 12.45 11.20 6.57
N ARG A 17 12.40 10.38 5.53
CA ARG A 17 11.28 9.50 5.23
C ARG A 17 11.78 8.08 4.98
N ASP A 18 11.06 7.08 5.49
CA ASP A 18 11.47 5.69 5.37
C ASP A 18 11.58 5.22 3.91
N THR A 19 12.29 4.12 3.68
CA THR A 19 12.67 3.59 2.36
C THR A 19 11.52 3.46 1.38
N TYR A 20 10.36 3.01 1.85
CA TYR A 20 9.20 2.71 1.00
C TYR A 20 8.13 3.80 1.07
N GLY A 21 8.34 4.82 1.90
CA GLY A 21 7.40 5.90 2.10
C GLY A 21 6.15 5.46 2.84
N VAL A 22 6.27 4.43 3.71
CA VAL A 22 5.18 3.86 4.52
C VAL A 22 4.50 4.94 5.34
N ARG A 23 5.28 5.87 5.90
CA ARG A 23 4.75 7.06 6.54
C ARG A 23 4.90 8.27 5.61
N PRO A 24 3.87 9.11 5.48
CA PRO A 24 3.85 10.19 4.51
C PRO A 24 4.42 11.50 5.04
N LEU A 25 5.16 12.18 4.19
CA LEU A 25 5.67 13.51 4.51
C LEU A 25 5.60 14.39 3.28
N PHE A 26 5.06 15.58 3.44
CA PHE A 26 5.06 16.66 2.46
C PHE A 26 5.83 17.86 3.00
N LYS A 27 6.44 18.62 2.10
CA LYS A 27 7.11 19.87 2.44
C LYS A 27 6.64 21.02 1.56
N LEU A 28 6.64 22.20 2.15
CA LEU A 28 6.51 23.50 1.52
C LEU A 28 7.75 24.30 1.93
N LEU A 29 8.54 24.74 0.95
CA LEU A 29 9.71 25.58 1.17
C LEU A 29 9.64 26.79 0.25
N THR A 30 9.74 27.99 0.83
CA THR A 30 9.75 29.25 0.09
C THR A 30 11.18 29.75 -0.16
N ASP A 31 11.33 30.66 -1.12
CA ASP A 31 12.61 31.30 -1.43
C ASP A 31 13.20 32.09 -0.26
N ASP A 32 12.35 32.64 0.63
CA ASP A 32 12.77 33.34 1.85
C ASP A 32 13.10 32.40 3.03
N GLY A 33 13.07 31.08 2.80
CA GLY A 33 13.46 30.05 3.75
C GLY A 33 12.40 29.71 4.80
N PHE A 34 11.12 29.95 4.54
CA PHE A 34 10.02 29.40 5.35
C PHE A 34 9.80 27.94 4.98
N LEU A 35 9.97 27.04 5.96
CA LEU A 35 9.73 25.61 5.81
C LEU A 35 8.51 25.21 6.63
N ALA A 36 7.52 24.62 5.97
CA ALA A 36 6.42 23.90 6.60
C ALA A 36 6.46 22.45 6.15
N VAL A 37 6.20 21.54 7.08
CA VAL A 37 6.10 20.10 6.81
C VAL A 37 4.84 19.55 7.47
N CYS A 38 4.19 18.62 6.80
CA CYS A 38 3.02 17.94 7.32
C CYS A 38 2.98 16.52 6.78
N SER A 39 2.35 15.61 7.52
CA SER A 39 2.19 14.23 7.06
C SER A 39 1.29 14.15 5.82
N GLU A 40 0.30 15.02 5.73
CA GLU A 40 -0.66 15.07 4.60
C GLU A 40 -0.64 16.47 3.98
N ALA A 41 -0.72 16.54 2.66
CA ALA A 41 -0.58 17.80 1.92
C ALA A 41 -1.67 18.81 2.28
N LYS A 42 -2.88 18.36 2.62
CA LYS A 42 -4.02 19.16 3.08
C LYS A 42 -3.73 19.95 4.35
N GLY A 43 -2.72 19.57 5.14
CA GLY A 43 -2.26 20.39 6.27
C GLY A 43 -1.41 21.60 5.85
N LEU A 44 -1.05 21.71 4.58
CA LEU A 44 -0.18 22.76 4.03
C LEU A 44 -0.91 23.69 3.05
N ILE A 45 -2.04 23.28 2.47
CA ILE A 45 -2.69 24.02 1.36
C ILE A 45 -3.23 25.40 1.76
N ASP A 46 -3.66 25.57 3.01
CA ASP A 46 -4.24 26.82 3.50
C ASP A 46 -3.21 27.77 4.14
N ILE A 47 -1.92 27.39 4.13
CA ILE A 47 -0.86 28.24 4.67
C ILE A 47 -0.70 29.47 3.78
N THR A 48 -1.13 30.61 4.32
CA THR A 48 -0.86 31.93 3.75
C THR A 48 0.41 32.46 4.38
N HIS A 49 1.46 32.58 3.58
CA HIS A 49 2.68 33.28 3.93
C HIS A 49 2.82 34.48 2.98
N ALA A 50 3.47 35.56 3.40
CA ALA A 50 3.72 36.72 2.54
C ALA A 50 4.67 36.31 1.40
N MET A 51 4.13 35.69 0.36
CA MET A 51 4.87 35.10 -0.76
C MET A 51 4.60 35.86 -2.04
N ALA A 52 5.65 36.09 -2.82
CA ALA A 52 5.54 36.60 -4.19
C ALA A 52 5.07 35.51 -5.18
N THR A 53 5.21 34.24 -4.81
CA THR A 53 4.88 33.06 -5.64
C THR A 53 3.99 32.09 -4.87
N PRO A 54 3.12 31.31 -5.54
CA PRO A 54 2.34 30.26 -4.89
C PRO A 54 3.22 29.22 -4.21
N ALA A 55 2.79 28.74 -3.04
CA ALA A 55 3.50 27.69 -2.30
C ALA A 55 3.63 26.41 -3.14
N ASN A 56 4.87 25.96 -3.36
CA ASN A 56 5.16 24.67 -3.95
C ASN A 56 5.14 23.59 -2.86
N ILE A 57 4.06 22.80 -2.83
CA ILE A 57 3.89 21.68 -1.89
C ILE A 57 4.26 20.42 -2.64
N VAL A 58 5.27 19.69 -2.16
CA VAL A 58 5.76 18.47 -2.80
C VAL A 58 5.84 17.31 -1.80
N PRO A 59 5.58 16.06 -2.24
CA PRO A 59 5.92 14.89 -1.45
C PRO A 59 7.41 14.87 -1.13
N PHE A 60 7.77 14.62 0.13
CA PHE A 60 9.15 14.34 0.51
C PHE A 60 9.51 12.91 0.09
N LEU A 61 10.62 12.73 -0.61
CA LEU A 61 10.96 11.45 -1.27
C LEU A 61 11.26 10.32 -0.25
N PRO A 62 10.74 9.10 -0.47
CA PRO A 62 11.11 7.91 0.32
C PRO A 62 12.59 7.54 0.23
N GLY A 63 13.19 7.14 1.37
CA GLY A 63 14.59 6.74 1.43
C GLY A 63 15.58 7.90 1.37
N TYR A 64 15.11 9.14 1.50
CA TYR A 64 15.92 10.35 1.56
C TYR A 64 15.90 10.98 2.94
N PHE A 65 16.95 11.77 3.22
CA PHE A 65 16.92 12.80 4.25
C PHE A 65 17.37 14.13 3.64
N GLU A 66 16.94 15.23 4.25
CA GLU A 66 17.34 16.58 3.90
C GLU A 66 17.75 17.33 5.16
N ALA A 67 18.93 17.94 5.14
CA ALA A 67 19.42 18.75 6.25
C ALA A 67 19.38 20.23 5.88
N PHE A 68 18.92 21.04 6.81
CA PHE A 68 18.81 22.47 6.68
C PHE A 68 19.59 23.20 7.77
N ASP A 69 20.18 24.33 7.41
CA ASP A 69 20.75 25.28 8.35
C ASP A 69 19.63 26.16 8.91
N LEU A 70 19.48 26.18 10.24
CA LEU A 70 18.57 27.08 10.94
C LEU A 70 19.24 28.43 11.18
N LYS A 71 18.81 29.44 10.44
CA LYS A 71 19.32 30.81 10.52
C LYS A 71 18.82 31.50 11.80
N LYS A 72 19.52 32.57 12.22
CA LYS A 72 19.18 33.33 13.44
C LYS A 72 17.76 33.91 13.44
N ASN A 73 17.22 34.20 12.27
CA ASN A 73 15.86 34.73 12.07
C ASN A 73 14.79 33.63 12.02
N GLY A 74 15.14 32.36 12.31
CA GLY A 74 14.21 31.22 12.28
C GLY A 74 13.96 30.63 10.90
N LYS A 75 14.49 31.23 9.83
CA LYS A 75 14.42 30.69 8.46
C LYS A 75 15.40 29.54 8.27
N VAL A 76 15.16 28.72 7.25
CA VAL A 76 16.01 27.59 6.91
C VAL A 76 16.61 27.72 5.51
N GLN A 77 17.75 27.09 5.30
CA GLN A 77 18.36 26.93 3.98
C GLN A 77 18.76 25.46 3.82
N SER A 78 18.33 24.82 2.74
CA SER A 78 18.72 23.44 2.44
C SER A 78 20.23 23.38 2.20
N ILE A 79 20.90 22.40 2.82
CA ILE A 79 22.34 22.18 2.72
C ILE A 79 22.62 20.96 1.85
N GLN A 80 21.88 19.88 2.11
CA GLN A 80 22.09 18.59 1.48
C GLN A 80 20.77 17.83 1.47
N MET A 81 20.53 17.12 0.37
CA MET A 81 19.49 16.11 0.26
C MET A 81 20.14 14.85 -0.30
N GLU A 82 20.07 13.76 0.44
CA GLU A 82 20.79 12.52 0.11
C GLU A 82 19.88 11.31 0.27
N GLN A 83 20.03 10.36 -0.63
CA GLN A 83 19.40 9.05 -0.49
C GLN A 83 20.20 8.22 0.51
N PHE A 84 19.60 7.87 1.65
CA PHE A 84 20.26 7.02 2.65
C PHE A 84 20.00 5.52 2.41
N HIS A 85 18.92 5.17 1.69
CA HIS A 85 18.59 3.78 1.40
C HIS A 85 17.71 3.62 0.16
N CYS A 86 17.88 2.49 -0.54
CA CYS A 86 17.05 2.03 -1.63
C CYS A 86 16.65 0.57 -1.38
N CYS A 87 15.49 0.14 -1.87
CA CYS A 87 14.98 -1.22 -1.70
C CYS A 87 15.93 -2.34 -2.16
N THR A 88 16.86 -2.04 -3.07
CA THR A 88 17.86 -2.98 -3.61
C THR A 88 19.15 -3.04 -2.79
N GLN A 89 19.25 -2.30 -1.69
CA GLN A 89 20.44 -2.23 -0.84
C GLN A 89 20.18 -2.94 0.48
N GLU A 90 21.20 -3.61 1.03
CA GLU A 90 21.13 -4.09 2.41
C GLU A 90 21.04 -2.88 3.35
N PRO A 91 20.07 -2.85 4.28
CA PRO A 91 19.91 -1.71 5.15
C PRO A 91 21.11 -1.57 6.10
N ALA A 92 21.59 -0.34 6.31
CA ALA A 92 22.73 -0.08 7.19
C ALA A 92 22.53 -0.55 8.64
N HIS A 93 21.27 -0.66 9.11
CA HIS A 93 20.98 -1.21 10.44
C HIS A 93 21.03 -2.73 10.52
N ALA A 94 21.20 -3.45 9.40
CA ALA A 94 21.33 -4.90 9.39
C ALA A 94 22.48 -5.39 10.27
N ILE A 95 23.54 -4.60 10.47
CA ILE A 95 24.69 -4.96 11.31
C ILE A 95 24.37 -5.01 12.82
N TYR A 96 23.27 -4.37 13.25
CA TYR A 96 22.88 -4.25 14.67
C TYR A 96 21.78 -5.21 15.09
N ASP A 97 21.24 -5.98 14.15
CA ASP A 97 20.15 -6.90 14.45
C ASP A 97 20.72 -8.24 14.89
N THR A 98 20.13 -8.78 15.95
CA THR A 98 20.58 -9.95 16.71
C THR A 98 20.37 -11.28 15.99
N MET A 99 19.76 -11.29 14.80
CA MET A 99 19.68 -12.53 14.02
C MET A 99 21.07 -13.05 13.64
N GLU A 100 21.25 -14.36 13.76
CA GLU A 100 22.37 -15.07 13.15
C GLU A 100 22.45 -14.78 11.64
N ARG A 101 23.67 -14.73 11.10
CA ARG A 101 23.88 -14.55 9.65
C ARG A 101 23.17 -15.68 8.92
N LEU A 102 22.20 -15.32 8.08
CA LEU A 102 21.48 -16.28 7.25
C LEU A 102 22.48 -17.00 6.34
N PRO A 103 22.30 -18.30 6.09
CA PRO A 103 23.09 -19.00 5.10
C PRO A 103 22.97 -18.29 3.74
N THR A 104 24.11 -18.04 3.09
CA THR A 104 24.19 -17.30 1.81
C THR A 104 23.99 -18.21 0.59
N ARG A 105 23.56 -19.46 0.81
CA ARG A 105 23.33 -20.42 -0.27
C ARG A 105 21.94 -20.22 -0.85
N PHE A 106 21.83 -20.31 -2.16
CA PHE A 106 20.57 -20.21 -2.89
C PHE A 106 19.98 -21.57 -3.26
N ASP A 107 20.28 -22.62 -2.49
CA ASP A 107 19.51 -23.86 -2.60
C ASP A 107 18.08 -23.66 -2.08
N GLU A 108 17.14 -24.39 -2.67
CA GLU A 108 15.72 -24.10 -2.51
C GLU A 108 15.23 -24.18 -1.06
N GLU A 109 15.66 -25.19 -0.30
CA GLU A 109 15.27 -25.36 1.10
C GLU A 109 15.83 -24.26 1.99
N THR A 110 17.09 -23.88 1.78
CA THR A 110 17.70 -22.74 2.48
C THR A 110 16.94 -21.44 2.18
N VAL A 111 16.59 -21.20 0.91
CA VAL A 111 15.85 -19.99 0.51
C VAL A 111 14.48 -19.95 1.18
N LYS A 112 13.73 -21.06 1.13
CA LYS A 112 12.41 -21.18 1.78
C LYS A 112 12.52 -20.96 3.29
N SER A 113 13.55 -21.51 3.94
CA SER A 113 13.80 -21.30 5.36
C SER A 113 14.09 -19.83 5.71
N ASN A 114 14.95 -19.17 4.95
CA ASN A 114 15.29 -17.77 5.16
C ASN A 114 14.07 -16.85 4.96
N ILE A 115 13.23 -17.11 3.95
CA ILE A 115 11.98 -16.37 3.72
C ILE A 115 11.08 -16.47 4.96
N ARG A 116 10.88 -17.67 5.50
CA ARG A 116 10.08 -17.87 6.72
C ARG A 116 10.64 -17.11 7.92
N SER A 117 11.93 -17.29 8.20
CA SER A 117 12.58 -16.68 9.36
C SER A 117 12.55 -15.15 9.28
N LEU A 118 12.84 -14.57 8.12
CA LEU A 118 12.81 -13.12 7.92
C LEU A 118 11.40 -12.56 8.00
N PHE A 119 10.42 -13.23 7.41
CA PHE A 119 9.02 -12.80 7.47
C PHE A 119 8.48 -12.87 8.90
N GLU A 120 8.74 -13.97 9.61
CA GLU A 120 8.34 -14.11 11.01
C GLU A 120 8.96 -13.02 11.89
N ASN A 121 10.24 -12.70 11.69
CA ASN A 121 10.89 -11.62 12.42
C ASN A 121 10.39 -10.23 12.02
N ALA A 122 10.00 -10.03 10.77
CA ALA A 122 9.33 -8.81 10.33
C ALA A 122 8.01 -8.59 11.10
N VAL A 123 7.23 -9.65 11.33
CA VAL A 123 6.02 -9.60 12.14
C VAL A 123 6.35 -9.43 13.63
N ARG A 124 7.28 -10.22 14.17
CA ARG A 124 7.66 -10.23 15.60
C ARG A 124 8.12 -8.86 16.09
N LYS A 125 9.04 -8.19 15.38
CA LYS A 125 9.49 -6.84 15.81
C LYS A 125 8.40 -5.77 15.70
N ARG A 126 7.37 -6.02 14.89
CA ARG A 126 6.18 -5.18 14.78
C ARG A 126 5.13 -5.53 15.84
N LEU A 127 5.41 -6.39 16.83
CA LEU A 127 4.57 -6.53 18.02
C LEU A 127 4.81 -5.40 19.05
N MET A 128 5.80 -4.54 18.84
CA MET A 128 6.11 -3.40 19.70
C MET A 128 4.95 -2.39 19.75
N ALA A 129 4.03 -2.55 20.70
CA ALA A 129 2.88 -1.68 20.89
C ALA A 129 2.39 -1.71 22.33
N HIS A 130 1.88 -0.56 22.81
CA HIS A 130 1.13 -0.45 24.07
C HIS A 130 -0.39 -0.45 23.84
N ARG A 131 -0.83 -0.51 22.58
CA ARG A 131 -2.24 -0.51 22.17
C ARG A 131 -2.58 -1.84 21.51
N ARG A 132 -3.86 -2.21 21.52
CA ARG A 132 -4.33 -3.48 20.96
C ARG A 132 -3.98 -3.58 19.48
N ILE A 133 -3.50 -4.76 19.11
CA ILE A 133 -3.10 -5.12 17.76
C ILE A 133 -4.25 -5.90 17.09
N GLY A 134 -4.60 -5.48 15.88
CA GLY A 134 -5.50 -6.18 14.97
C GLY A 134 -4.87 -6.41 13.60
N CYS A 135 -5.59 -7.05 12.69
CA CYS A 135 -5.10 -7.36 11.34
C CYS A 135 -6.23 -7.30 10.31
N LEU A 136 -5.97 -6.70 9.16
CA LEU A 136 -6.84 -6.86 8.00
C LEU A 136 -6.68 -8.28 7.44
N LEU A 137 -7.79 -8.92 7.10
CA LEU A 137 -7.85 -10.29 6.60
C LEU A 137 -8.84 -10.39 5.44
N SER A 138 -8.33 -10.36 4.21
CA SER A 138 -9.15 -10.50 2.99
C SER A 138 -9.33 -11.96 2.53
N GLY A 139 -8.63 -12.91 3.16
CA GLY A 139 -8.59 -14.30 2.69
C GLY A 139 -7.71 -14.52 1.46
N GLY A 140 -7.04 -13.49 0.94
CA GLY A 140 -5.93 -13.62 -0.01
C GLY A 140 -4.67 -14.15 0.68
N LEU A 141 -3.70 -14.63 -0.11
CA LEU A 141 -2.44 -15.20 0.40
C LEU A 141 -1.74 -14.29 1.43
N ASP A 142 -1.59 -13.01 1.11
CA ASP A 142 -0.70 -12.11 1.85
C ASP A 142 -1.26 -11.74 3.22
N SER A 143 -2.51 -11.29 3.25
CA SER A 143 -3.20 -10.95 4.51
C SER A 143 -3.37 -12.19 5.39
N SER A 144 -3.57 -13.37 4.78
CA SER A 144 -3.63 -14.64 5.51
C SER A 144 -2.27 -15.03 6.11
N LEU A 145 -1.16 -14.83 5.39
CA LEU A 145 0.20 -15.08 5.92
C LEU A 145 0.50 -14.13 7.09
N VAL A 146 0.16 -12.85 6.95
CA VAL A 146 0.31 -11.86 8.02
C VAL A 146 -0.52 -12.26 9.25
N ALA A 147 -1.82 -12.50 9.08
CA ALA A 147 -2.74 -12.80 10.18
C ALA A 147 -2.35 -14.10 10.91
N ALA A 148 -2.03 -15.16 10.17
CA ALA A 148 -1.65 -16.44 10.76
C ALA A 148 -0.32 -16.35 11.53
N THR A 149 0.68 -15.67 10.97
CA THR A 149 1.96 -15.45 11.64
C THR A 149 1.77 -14.55 12.87
N LEU A 150 0.94 -13.51 12.77
CA LEU A 150 0.63 -12.62 13.88
C LEU A 150 -0.05 -13.37 15.03
N VAL A 151 -1.05 -14.21 14.75
CA VAL A 151 -1.73 -15.01 15.78
C VAL A 151 -0.79 -16.02 16.43
N LYS A 152 0.07 -16.69 15.65
CA LYS A 152 1.12 -17.56 16.18
C LYS A 152 2.01 -16.81 17.17
N LEU A 153 2.57 -15.67 16.74
CA LEU A 153 3.50 -14.89 17.56
C LEU A 153 2.83 -14.23 18.76
N ALA A 154 1.59 -13.80 18.64
CA ALA A 154 0.83 -13.26 19.77
C ALA A 154 0.68 -14.29 20.91
N LYS A 155 0.54 -15.57 20.57
CA LYS A 155 0.51 -16.68 21.54
C LYS A 155 1.90 -16.91 22.15
N GLU A 156 2.95 -16.90 21.34
CA GLU A 156 4.35 -17.04 21.81
C GLU A 156 4.74 -15.92 22.79
N GLU A 157 4.39 -14.68 22.46
CA GLU A 157 4.65 -13.48 23.27
C GLU A 157 3.62 -13.26 24.40
N LYS A 158 2.65 -14.18 24.55
CA LYS A 158 1.63 -14.17 25.61
C LYS A 158 0.85 -12.86 25.71
N LEU A 159 0.42 -12.32 24.56
CA LEU A 159 -0.49 -11.17 24.55
C LEU A 159 -1.78 -11.52 25.30
N GLN A 160 -2.26 -10.59 26.13
CA GLN A 160 -3.40 -10.82 27.05
C GLN A 160 -4.77 -10.67 26.38
N TYR A 161 -4.81 -10.55 25.06
CA TYR A 161 -6.03 -10.39 24.27
C TYR A 161 -5.92 -11.22 22.98
N PRO A 162 -7.05 -11.70 22.43
CA PRO A 162 -7.04 -12.30 21.10
C PRO A 162 -6.80 -11.24 20.03
N ILE A 163 -6.12 -11.63 18.96
CA ILE A 163 -5.97 -10.81 17.76
C ILE A 163 -7.35 -10.70 17.09
N GLN A 164 -7.80 -9.47 16.90
CA GLN A 164 -8.97 -9.18 16.08
C GLN A 164 -8.59 -9.13 14.61
N THR A 165 -9.35 -9.82 13.77
CA THR A 165 -9.16 -9.79 12.32
C THR A 165 -10.38 -9.18 11.65
N PHE A 166 -10.16 -8.40 10.59
CA PHE A 166 -11.20 -7.60 9.95
C PHE A 166 -11.25 -7.88 8.45
N SER A 167 -12.42 -8.27 7.95
CA SER A 167 -12.71 -8.40 6.53
C SER A 167 -13.84 -7.44 6.16
N ILE A 168 -13.91 -7.01 4.90
CA ILE A 168 -15.00 -6.17 4.40
C ILE A 168 -15.48 -6.65 3.04
N GLY A 169 -16.79 -6.76 2.87
CA GLY A 169 -17.42 -7.19 1.63
C GLY A 169 -18.89 -7.56 1.81
N SER A 170 -19.56 -7.93 0.71
CA SER A 170 -20.90 -8.54 0.78
C SER A 170 -20.80 -9.95 1.35
N GLU A 171 -21.88 -10.44 1.97
CA GLU A 171 -21.94 -11.75 2.63
C GLU A 171 -21.50 -12.93 1.73
N ASP A 172 -21.84 -12.84 0.44
CA ASP A 172 -21.53 -13.84 -0.60
C ASP A 172 -20.23 -13.55 -1.36
N SER A 173 -19.47 -12.54 -0.96
CA SER A 173 -18.24 -12.16 -1.65
C SER A 173 -17.13 -13.19 -1.45
N PRO A 174 -16.29 -13.42 -2.47
CA PRO A 174 -15.26 -14.45 -2.41
C PRO A 174 -14.19 -14.17 -1.35
N ASP A 175 -13.96 -12.90 -0.99
CA ASP A 175 -13.00 -12.52 0.06
C ASP A 175 -13.56 -12.79 1.46
N ILE A 176 -14.83 -12.46 1.73
CA ILE A 176 -15.48 -12.79 3.02
C ILE A 176 -15.46 -14.30 3.27
N ILE A 177 -15.80 -15.11 2.26
CA ILE A 177 -15.79 -16.57 2.38
C ILE A 177 -14.39 -17.12 2.71
N ALA A 178 -13.34 -16.59 2.08
CA ALA A 178 -11.97 -17.02 2.35
C ALA A 178 -11.44 -16.50 3.68
N ALA A 179 -11.72 -15.24 4.03
CA ALA A 179 -11.34 -14.65 5.31
C ALA A 179 -11.92 -15.45 6.48
N ARG A 180 -13.19 -15.85 6.38
CA ARG A 180 -13.85 -16.70 7.37
C ARG A 180 -13.14 -18.04 7.58
N LYS A 181 -12.72 -18.70 6.50
CA LYS A 181 -11.96 -19.96 6.56
C LYS A 181 -10.63 -19.78 7.27
N VAL A 182 -9.88 -18.72 6.92
CA VAL A 182 -8.59 -18.42 7.55
C VAL A 182 -8.77 -18.07 9.02
N ALA A 183 -9.74 -17.23 9.35
CA ALA A 183 -10.07 -16.83 10.71
C ALA A 183 -10.41 -18.04 11.61
N ALA A 184 -11.23 -18.96 11.09
CA ALA A 184 -11.56 -20.21 11.78
C ALA A 184 -10.32 -21.09 12.00
N HIS A 185 -9.44 -21.19 11.00
CA HIS A 185 -8.19 -21.98 11.08
C HIS A 185 -7.23 -21.43 12.15
N ILE A 186 -7.02 -20.11 12.18
CA ILE A 186 -6.04 -19.49 13.09
C ILE A 186 -6.62 -19.22 14.48
N GLY A 187 -7.95 -19.19 14.61
CA GLY A 187 -8.65 -18.91 15.86
C GLY A 187 -8.59 -17.45 16.27
N SER A 188 -8.75 -16.52 15.33
CA SER A 188 -8.84 -15.08 15.60
C SER A 188 -10.25 -14.63 16.01
N GLU A 189 -10.37 -13.52 16.73
CA GLU A 189 -11.65 -12.84 16.95
C GLU A 189 -12.04 -12.11 15.65
N HIS A 190 -12.84 -12.75 14.79
CA HIS A 190 -13.10 -12.25 13.44
C HIS A 190 -14.31 -11.33 13.36
N HIS A 191 -14.15 -10.23 12.63
CA HIS A 191 -15.17 -9.23 12.33
C HIS A 191 -15.37 -9.18 10.81
N GLU A 192 -16.58 -9.53 10.36
CA GLU A 192 -16.99 -9.40 8.96
C GLU A 192 -17.81 -8.11 8.80
N VAL A 193 -17.23 -7.11 8.13
CA VAL A 193 -17.86 -5.81 7.91
C VAL A 193 -18.65 -5.87 6.60
N ASN A 194 -19.95 -5.61 6.67
CA ASN A 194 -20.79 -5.56 5.48
C ASN A 194 -20.44 -4.35 4.61
N PHE A 195 -20.36 -4.55 3.30
CA PHE A 195 -20.16 -3.48 2.31
C PHE A 195 -21.36 -3.40 1.37
N THR A 196 -21.90 -2.19 1.17
CA THR A 196 -22.90 -1.92 0.14
C THR A 196 -22.37 -0.94 -0.90
N ALA A 197 -22.83 -1.08 -2.15
CA ALA A 197 -22.43 -0.16 -3.22
C ALA A 197 -22.87 1.29 -2.95
N GLU A 198 -24.01 1.48 -2.26
CA GLU A 198 -24.50 2.80 -1.90
C GLU A 198 -23.56 3.50 -0.90
N GLU A 199 -23.19 2.83 0.19
CA GLU A 199 -22.20 3.36 1.15
C GLU A 199 -20.85 3.61 0.47
N GLY A 200 -20.44 2.71 -0.43
CA GLY A 200 -19.22 2.87 -1.21
C GLY A 200 -19.24 4.13 -2.07
N ILE A 201 -20.33 4.39 -2.79
CA ILE A 201 -20.50 5.58 -3.65
C ILE A 201 -20.47 6.85 -2.80
N GLN A 202 -21.19 6.87 -1.68
CA GLN A 202 -21.25 8.02 -0.78
C GLN A 202 -19.88 8.36 -0.18
N ALA A 203 -19.01 7.37 0.01
CA ALA A 203 -17.68 7.55 0.58
C ALA A 203 -16.63 8.06 -0.43
N VAL A 204 -16.87 7.99 -1.75
CA VAL A 204 -15.85 8.28 -2.78
C VAL A 204 -15.23 9.67 -2.61
N GLU A 205 -16.04 10.71 -2.40
CA GLU A 205 -15.53 12.08 -2.28
C GLU A 205 -14.65 12.26 -1.03
N GLU A 206 -15.08 11.73 0.11
CA GLU A 206 -14.31 11.78 1.36
C GLU A 206 -13.01 10.97 1.26
N VAL A 207 -13.06 9.83 0.58
CA VAL A 207 -11.89 9.00 0.27
C VAL A 207 -10.88 9.77 -0.59
N ILE A 208 -11.32 10.47 -1.64
CA ILE A 208 -10.43 11.30 -2.49
C ILE A 208 -9.79 12.42 -1.67
N PHE A 209 -10.55 13.06 -0.78
CA PHE A 209 -10.02 14.07 0.13
C PHE A 209 -8.91 13.53 1.03
N HIS A 210 -9.09 12.33 1.62
CA HIS A 210 -8.06 11.71 2.46
C HIS A 210 -6.86 11.18 1.67
N LEU A 211 -7.07 10.67 0.45
CA LEU A 211 -5.98 10.12 -0.35
C LEU A 211 -5.08 11.20 -0.98
N GLU A 212 -5.64 12.36 -1.30
CA GLU A 212 -4.91 13.43 -2.01
C GLU A 212 -4.40 12.97 -3.38
N THR A 213 -5.17 12.10 -4.05
CA THR A 213 -4.87 11.57 -5.39
C THR A 213 -6.15 11.37 -6.21
N TYR A 214 -5.99 11.20 -7.52
CA TYR A 214 -7.06 10.89 -8.46
C TYR A 214 -6.81 9.59 -9.23
N ASP A 215 -5.88 8.75 -8.75
CA ASP A 215 -5.60 7.45 -9.35
C ASP A 215 -6.78 6.47 -9.20
N ILE A 216 -7.15 5.84 -10.32
CA ILE A 216 -8.35 4.99 -10.42
C ILE A 216 -8.26 3.77 -9.50
N THR A 217 -7.16 3.01 -9.61
CA THR A 217 -6.96 1.78 -8.84
C THR A 217 -6.90 2.08 -7.35
N THR A 218 -6.18 3.14 -6.99
CA THR A 218 -6.02 3.59 -5.62
C THR A 218 -7.36 3.95 -5.01
N ILE A 219 -8.19 4.78 -5.68
CA ILE A 219 -9.50 5.18 -5.16
C ILE A 219 -10.44 3.99 -5.02
N ARG A 220 -10.57 3.14 -6.05
CA ARG A 220 -11.47 1.97 -6.03
C ARG A 220 -11.17 1.05 -4.85
N ALA A 221 -9.88 0.77 -4.59
CA ALA A 221 -9.46 -0.09 -3.48
C ALA A 221 -9.55 0.63 -2.11
N SER A 222 -9.43 1.95 -2.08
CA SER A 222 -9.43 2.72 -0.83
C SER A 222 -10.79 2.81 -0.18
N VAL A 223 -11.88 2.76 -0.95
CA VAL A 223 -13.25 2.86 -0.38
C VAL A 223 -13.50 1.77 0.66
N GLY A 224 -13.22 0.50 0.35
CA GLY A 224 -13.37 -0.57 1.31
C GLY A 224 -12.43 -0.44 2.51
N MET A 225 -11.18 -0.05 2.26
CA MET A 225 -10.19 0.10 3.33
C MET A 225 -10.51 1.26 4.28
N TYR A 226 -11.11 2.33 3.77
CA TYR A 226 -11.63 3.45 4.56
C TYR A 226 -12.80 3.00 5.44
N LEU A 227 -13.79 2.32 4.87
CA LEU A 227 -14.98 1.88 5.59
C LEU A 227 -14.66 0.82 6.67
N VAL A 228 -13.76 -0.13 6.41
CA VAL A 228 -13.31 -1.08 7.44
C VAL A 228 -12.51 -0.37 8.53
N SER A 229 -11.71 0.63 8.20
CA SER A 229 -10.97 1.43 9.18
C SER A 229 -11.92 2.24 10.07
N LYS A 230 -12.98 2.82 9.49
CA LYS A 230 -14.06 3.47 10.23
C LYS A 230 -14.72 2.50 11.22
N TYR A 231 -15.08 1.31 10.75
CA TYR A 231 -15.66 0.25 11.60
C TYR A 231 -14.75 -0.11 12.76
N ILE A 232 -13.45 -0.38 12.50
CA ILE A 232 -12.47 -0.75 13.54
C ILE A 232 -12.43 0.31 14.64
N ARG A 233 -12.35 1.59 14.24
CA ARG A 233 -12.31 2.72 15.18
C ARG A 233 -13.59 2.86 16.00
N GLU A 234 -14.75 2.65 15.38
CA GLU A 234 -16.05 2.86 16.05
C GLU A 234 -16.49 1.67 16.90
N LYS A 235 -16.06 0.44 16.56
CA LYS A 235 -16.61 -0.80 17.13
C LYS A 235 -15.61 -1.60 17.95
N THR A 236 -14.32 -1.28 17.89
CA THR A 236 -13.27 -2.00 18.62
C THR A 236 -12.27 -1.08 19.29
N ASP A 237 -11.34 -1.67 20.05
CA ASP A 237 -10.20 -1.00 20.67
C ASP A 237 -8.86 -1.30 19.97
N SER A 238 -8.90 -2.01 18.84
CA SER A 238 -7.73 -2.23 17.97
C SER A 238 -7.28 -0.92 17.34
N VAL A 239 -5.99 -0.59 17.51
CA VAL A 239 -5.39 0.65 16.98
C VAL A 239 -4.24 0.36 16.05
N VAL A 240 -3.44 -0.65 16.35
CA VAL A 240 -2.33 -1.07 15.50
C VAL A 240 -2.83 -2.13 14.55
N ILE A 241 -2.90 -1.82 13.26
CA ILE A 241 -3.51 -2.69 12.25
C ILE A 241 -2.44 -3.21 11.29
N PHE A 242 -2.27 -4.53 11.31
CA PHE A 242 -1.41 -5.23 10.37
C PHE A 242 -2.11 -5.43 9.03
N SER A 243 -1.34 -5.38 7.95
CA SER A 243 -1.86 -5.61 6.60
C SER A 243 -0.79 -6.21 5.66
N GLY A 244 -1.24 -6.71 4.50
CA GLY A 244 -0.43 -7.46 3.53
C GLY A 244 0.22 -6.65 2.40
N GLU A 245 0.10 -5.31 2.40
CA GLU A 245 0.65 -4.46 1.34
C GLU A 245 2.18 -4.63 1.19
N GLY A 246 2.64 -4.48 -0.06
CA GLY A 246 4.04 -4.67 -0.45
C GLY A 246 4.38 -6.08 -0.91
N SER A 247 3.51 -7.06 -0.65
CA SER A 247 3.76 -8.44 -1.07
C SER A 247 3.73 -8.59 -2.59
N ASP A 248 2.71 -8.05 -3.27
CA ASP A 248 2.56 -8.18 -4.73
C ASP A 248 3.72 -7.54 -5.50
N GLU A 249 4.14 -6.36 -5.07
CA GLU A 249 5.23 -5.59 -5.66
C GLU A 249 6.57 -6.28 -5.45
N LEU A 250 6.81 -6.85 -4.26
CA LEU A 250 8.04 -7.56 -3.92
C LEU A 250 8.13 -8.92 -4.62
N THR A 251 7.02 -9.65 -4.68
CA THR A 251 6.99 -11.08 -5.05
C THR A 251 6.40 -11.35 -6.43
N GLN A 252 6.25 -10.31 -7.25
CA GLN A 252 5.76 -10.39 -8.63
C GLN A 252 4.33 -11.00 -8.69
N GLY A 253 3.46 -10.50 -7.81
CA GLY A 253 2.17 -11.07 -7.49
C GLY A 253 0.99 -10.62 -8.36
N TYR A 254 1.12 -9.50 -9.07
CA TYR A 254 0.08 -9.09 -10.00
C TYR A 254 0.02 -10.04 -11.21
N ILE A 255 -1.18 -10.36 -11.69
CA ILE A 255 -1.35 -11.35 -12.78
C ILE A 255 -0.63 -10.94 -14.08
N TYR A 256 -0.38 -9.65 -14.32
CA TYR A 256 0.38 -9.23 -15.51
C TYR A 256 1.86 -9.70 -15.47
N PHE A 257 2.42 -10.09 -14.32
CA PHE A 257 3.75 -10.70 -14.25
C PHE A 257 3.86 -12.03 -15.01
N HIS A 258 2.74 -12.74 -15.23
CA HIS A 258 2.72 -13.90 -16.14
C HIS A 258 3.02 -13.54 -17.61
N LYS A 259 2.95 -12.25 -17.96
CA LYS A 259 3.27 -11.72 -19.30
C LYS A 259 4.64 -11.05 -19.35
N ALA A 260 5.43 -11.10 -18.27
CA ALA A 260 6.78 -10.57 -18.29
C ALA A 260 7.63 -11.27 -19.37
N PRO A 261 8.35 -10.53 -20.23
CA PRO A 261 9.10 -11.13 -21.33
C PRO A 261 10.33 -11.92 -20.84
N THR A 262 10.92 -11.52 -19.71
CA THR A 262 12.07 -12.19 -19.09
C THR A 262 12.02 -12.04 -17.57
N PRO A 263 12.72 -12.92 -16.80
CA PRO A 263 12.89 -12.76 -15.36
C PRO A 263 13.47 -11.40 -14.97
N LYS A 264 14.43 -10.90 -15.75
CA LYS A 264 15.01 -9.56 -15.58
C LYS A 264 13.99 -8.44 -15.71
N ALA A 265 13.15 -8.48 -16.74
CA ALA A 265 12.09 -7.49 -16.92
C ALA A 265 11.09 -7.51 -15.75
N ALA A 266 10.77 -8.70 -15.23
CA ALA A 266 9.94 -8.84 -14.03
C ALA A 266 10.63 -8.28 -12.77
N ALA A 267 11.93 -8.51 -12.60
CA ALA A 267 12.71 -7.97 -11.49
C ALA A 267 12.80 -6.43 -11.54
N GLU A 268 13.06 -5.86 -12.72
CA GLU A 268 13.08 -4.41 -12.94
C GLU A 268 11.73 -3.76 -12.62
N ASP A 269 10.63 -4.41 -13.00
CA ASP A 269 9.29 -3.90 -12.71
C ASP A 269 8.91 -4.01 -11.24
N SER A 270 9.29 -5.11 -10.57
CA SER A 270 9.18 -5.24 -9.11
C SER A 270 9.90 -4.09 -8.40
N VAL A 271 11.15 -3.77 -8.78
CA VAL A 271 11.90 -2.66 -8.20
C VAL A 271 11.23 -1.30 -8.48
N ARG A 272 10.66 -1.10 -9.68
CA ARG A 272 9.87 0.11 -9.99
C ARG A 272 8.67 0.23 -9.05
N LEU A 273 7.85 -0.82 -8.94
CA LEU A 273 6.67 -0.83 -8.07
C LEU A 273 7.05 -0.54 -6.62
N MET A 274 8.10 -1.18 -6.10
CA MET A 274 8.59 -0.94 -4.73
C MET A 274 9.00 0.53 -4.50
N LYS A 275 9.49 1.24 -5.52
CA LYS A 275 9.82 2.68 -5.43
C LYS A 275 8.59 3.59 -5.55
N GLU A 276 7.54 3.11 -6.21
CA GLU A 276 6.30 3.86 -6.46
C GLU A 276 5.19 3.58 -5.44
N LEU A 277 5.39 2.62 -4.52
CA LEU A 277 4.43 2.27 -3.45
C LEU A 277 3.81 3.49 -2.76
N TYR A 278 4.63 4.50 -2.45
CA TYR A 278 4.20 5.72 -1.76
C TYR A 278 3.22 6.60 -2.53
N LEU A 279 3.01 6.35 -3.82
CA LEU A 279 2.02 7.01 -4.67
C LEU A 279 0.71 6.21 -4.75
N PHE A 280 0.74 4.91 -4.45
CA PHE A 280 -0.34 3.96 -4.72
C PHE A 280 -0.73 3.17 -3.46
N ASP A 281 -0.37 1.89 -3.37
CA ASP A 281 -0.83 0.97 -2.33
C ASP A 281 -0.48 1.42 -0.90
N VAL A 282 0.72 1.95 -0.69
CA VAL A 282 1.12 2.47 0.62
C VAL A 282 0.41 3.79 0.93
N LEU A 283 0.17 4.64 -0.08
CA LEU A 283 -0.64 5.85 0.09
C LEU A 283 -2.05 5.48 0.54
N ARG A 284 -2.72 4.56 -0.17
CA ARG A 284 -4.04 4.04 0.22
C ARG A 284 -4.01 3.51 1.65
N ALA A 285 -3.08 2.62 1.94
CA ALA A 285 -3.06 1.91 3.20
C ALA A 285 -2.86 2.86 4.39
N ASP A 286 -1.95 3.83 4.25
CA ASP A 286 -1.70 4.82 5.30
C ASP A 286 -2.87 5.80 5.43
N ARG A 287 -3.31 6.45 4.35
CA ARG A 287 -4.35 7.49 4.42
C ARG A 287 -5.69 6.97 4.94
N THR A 288 -6.12 5.82 4.47
CA THR A 288 -7.43 5.27 4.85
C THR A 288 -7.46 4.78 6.30
N THR A 289 -6.35 4.27 6.82
CA THR A 289 -6.24 3.88 8.24
C THR A 289 -6.05 5.11 9.13
N ALA A 290 -5.17 6.04 8.74
CA ALA A 290 -4.91 7.28 9.48
C ALA A 290 -6.14 8.20 9.56
N ALA A 291 -7.02 8.21 8.55
CA ALA A 291 -8.28 8.93 8.56
C ALA A 291 -9.16 8.59 9.77
N HIS A 292 -9.03 7.39 10.33
CA HIS A 292 -9.77 6.93 11.50
C HIS A 292 -8.90 6.75 12.75
N GLY A 293 -7.67 7.30 12.74
CA GLY A 293 -6.75 7.26 13.88
C GLY A 293 -6.18 5.87 14.16
N LEU A 294 -6.03 5.05 13.13
CA LEU A 294 -5.40 3.73 13.20
C LEU A 294 -3.95 3.80 12.69
N GLU A 295 -3.09 2.93 13.21
CA GLU A 295 -1.69 2.84 12.83
C GLU A 295 -1.44 1.59 11.96
N LEU A 296 -1.10 1.80 10.69
CA LEU A 296 -0.77 0.71 9.77
C LEU A 296 0.59 0.07 10.05
N ARG A 297 0.69 -1.26 9.98
CA ARG A 297 1.95 -2.03 9.95
C ARG A 297 1.97 -3.04 8.79
N VAL A 298 3.01 -2.96 7.96
CA VAL A 298 3.18 -3.75 6.73
C VAL A 298 4.47 -4.58 6.79
N PRO A 299 4.43 -5.83 7.28
CA PRO A 299 5.62 -6.67 7.47
C PRO A 299 6.31 -7.10 6.17
N PHE A 300 5.59 -7.16 5.04
CA PHE A 300 6.19 -7.44 3.73
C PHE A 300 7.19 -6.37 3.29
N LEU A 301 7.05 -5.12 3.74
CA LEU A 301 7.98 -4.03 3.48
C LEU A 301 9.13 -3.94 4.50
N ASP A 302 9.41 -5.03 5.19
CA ASP A 302 10.55 -5.06 6.09
C ASP A 302 11.88 -4.98 5.34
N HIS A 303 12.77 -4.10 5.78
CA HIS A 303 14.03 -3.84 5.09
C HIS A 303 14.89 -5.10 4.90
N ARG A 304 14.93 -6.02 5.88
CA ARG A 304 15.71 -7.26 5.74
C ARG A 304 15.01 -8.29 4.86
N PHE A 305 13.70 -8.44 5.02
CA PHE A 305 12.90 -9.34 4.20
C PHE A 305 12.96 -8.96 2.71
N THR A 306 12.73 -7.69 2.41
CA THR A 306 12.78 -7.13 1.06
C THR A 306 14.17 -7.20 0.46
N ALA A 307 15.22 -6.78 1.18
CA ALA A 307 16.60 -6.85 0.69
C ALA A 307 17.01 -8.29 0.36
N TYR A 308 16.66 -9.25 1.23
CA TYR A 308 16.90 -10.66 0.98
C TYR A 308 16.13 -11.16 -0.24
N TYR A 309 14.81 -10.94 -0.31
CA TYR A 309 13.99 -11.44 -1.41
C TYR A 309 14.45 -10.84 -2.74
N LEU A 310 14.76 -9.54 -2.81
CA LEU A 310 15.26 -8.89 -4.02
C LEU A 310 16.68 -9.31 -4.41
N SER A 311 17.47 -9.86 -3.48
CA SER A 311 18.80 -10.43 -3.76
C SER A 311 18.76 -11.83 -4.40
N LEU A 312 17.61 -12.51 -4.35
CA LEU A 312 17.46 -13.84 -4.93
C LEU A 312 17.60 -13.80 -6.47
N PRO A 313 18.15 -14.86 -7.08
CA PRO A 313 18.17 -15.02 -8.53
C PRO A 313 16.77 -14.77 -9.12
N GLU A 314 16.73 -14.00 -10.22
CA GLU A 314 15.49 -13.49 -10.81
C GLU A 314 14.56 -14.65 -11.22
N GLU A 315 15.14 -15.77 -11.69
CA GLU A 315 14.45 -17.00 -12.11
C GLU A 315 13.78 -17.74 -10.95
N MET A 316 14.17 -17.47 -9.71
CA MET A 316 13.51 -18.03 -8.53
C MET A 316 12.24 -17.24 -8.17
N ARG A 317 12.16 -15.97 -8.57
CA ARG A 317 11.08 -15.05 -8.17
C ARG A 317 9.88 -15.04 -9.11
N ILE A 318 10.08 -15.43 -10.36
CA ILE A 318 9.01 -15.44 -11.36
C ILE A 318 7.87 -16.40 -10.99
N PRO A 319 6.63 -16.12 -11.44
CA PRO A 319 5.54 -17.08 -11.38
C PRO A 319 5.94 -18.43 -12.00
N LYS A 320 5.52 -19.54 -11.36
CA LYS A 320 5.78 -20.92 -11.83
C LYS A 320 4.50 -21.74 -11.76
N HIS A 321 4.37 -22.74 -12.62
CA HIS A 321 3.24 -23.67 -12.63
C HIS A 321 1.86 -22.99 -12.67
N GLY A 322 1.75 -21.86 -13.38
CA GLY A 322 0.49 -21.13 -13.53
C GLY A 322 0.06 -20.31 -12.31
N VAL A 323 0.91 -20.20 -11.27
CA VAL A 323 0.59 -19.42 -10.06
C VAL A 323 1.64 -18.37 -9.75
N GLU A 324 1.18 -17.16 -9.44
CA GLU A 324 1.99 -16.06 -8.93
C GLU A 324 2.51 -16.36 -7.52
N LYS A 325 3.61 -15.69 -7.13
CA LYS A 325 4.21 -15.82 -5.78
C LYS A 325 4.56 -17.27 -5.41
N HIS A 326 4.86 -18.12 -6.40
CA HIS A 326 5.09 -19.55 -6.19
C HIS A 326 6.15 -19.82 -5.10
N LEU A 327 7.27 -19.08 -5.12
CA LEU A 327 8.32 -19.23 -4.10
C LEU A 327 7.82 -18.88 -2.69
N LEU A 328 7.01 -17.83 -2.55
CA LEU A 328 6.40 -17.46 -1.27
C LEU A 328 5.46 -18.58 -0.79
N ARG A 329 4.60 -19.10 -1.66
CA ARG A 329 3.66 -20.20 -1.34
C ARG A 329 4.40 -21.46 -0.90
N GLU A 330 5.39 -21.90 -1.68
CA GLU A 330 6.24 -23.06 -1.32
C GLU A 330 6.99 -22.85 -0.01
N SER A 331 7.38 -21.61 0.32
CA SER A 331 8.07 -21.32 1.58
C SER A 331 7.21 -21.65 2.81
N PHE A 332 5.88 -21.60 2.71
CA PHE A 332 4.95 -21.87 3.82
C PHE A 332 4.18 -23.19 3.69
N LYS A 333 4.42 -23.97 2.63
CA LYS A 333 3.78 -25.26 2.37
C LYS A 333 4.10 -26.27 3.47
N GLY A 334 3.08 -27.04 3.88
CA GLY A 334 3.22 -28.11 4.87
C GLY A 334 3.38 -27.65 6.32
N LEU A 335 3.34 -26.34 6.59
CA LEU A 335 3.44 -25.79 7.95
C LEU A 335 2.10 -25.71 8.68
N ASN A 336 0.99 -25.98 7.98
CA ASN A 336 -0.37 -25.85 8.51
C ASN A 336 -0.67 -24.46 9.12
N LEU A 337 -0.01 -23.41 8.60
CA LEU A 337 -0.18 -22.03 9.07
C LEU A 337 -1.54 -21.45 8.64
N MET A 338 -2.06 -21.90 7.49
CA MET A 338 -3.38 -21.58 6.96
C MET A 338 -3.89 -22.77 6.13
N PRO A 339 -5.17 -22.78 5.72
CA PRO A 339 -5.69 -23.83 4.84
C PRO A 339 -4.95 -23.85 3.49
N ASP A 340 -4.62 -25.05 2.99
CA ASP A 340 -3.90 -25.22 1.72
C ASP A 340 -4.65 -24.60 0.53
N GLU A 341 -5.99 -24.64 0.54
CA GLU A 341 -6.82 -24.00 -0.49
C GLU A 341 -6.61 -22.48 -0.55
N ILE A 342 -6.25 -21.83 0.58
CA ILE A 342 -5.93 -20.41 0.64
C ILE A 342 -4.48 -20.18 0.23
N LEU A 343 -3.56 -21.04 0.69
CA LEU A 343 -2.14 -21.00 0.32
C LEU A 343 -1.93 -21.09 -1.19
N TRP A 344 -2.84 -21.74 -1.93
CA TRP A 344 -2.80 -21.90 -3.38
C TRP A 344 -3.91 -21.14 -4.12
N ARG A 345 -4.72 -20.33 -3.43
CA ARG A 345 -5.74 -19.48 -4.06
C ARG A 345 -5.09 -18.44 -4.97
N ARG A 346 -5.60 -18.32 -6.20
CA ARG A 346 -5.19 -17.31 -7.18
C ARG A 346 -5.46 -15.89 -6.67
N LYS A 347 -4.62 -14.93 -7.05
CA LYS A 347 -4.75 -13.52 -6.68
C LYS A 347 -6.09 -12.94 -7.15
N GLU A 348 -6.82 -12.39 -6.18
CA GLU A 348 -7.96 -11.50 -6.38
C GLU A 348 -7.57 -10.07 -5.97
N ALA A 349 -7.93 -9.07 -6.76
CA ALA A 349 -7.69 -7.67 -6.40
C ALA A 349 -8.69 -7.20 -5.32
N PHE A 350 -8.25 -6.34 -4.40
CA PHE A 350 -9.04 -5.98 -3.22
C PHE A 350 -10.40 -5.37 -3.60
N SER A 351 -10.42 -4.39 -4.50
CA SER A 351 -11.68 -3.77 -4.97
C SER A 351 -12.64 -4.76 -5.65
N ASP A 352 -12.10 -5.85 -6.19
CA ASP A 352 -12.86 -6.85 -6.93
C ASP A 352 -13.42 -7.95 -6.04
N GLY A 353 -12.75 -8.27 -4.94
CA GLY A 353 -13.14 -9.33 -4.01
C GLY A 353 -14.22 -8.93 -3.00
N MET A 354 -14.52 -7.63 -2.85
CA MET A 354 -15.49 -7.12 -1.85
C MET A 354 -16.96 -7.32 -2.21
N MET A 355 -17.31 -7.54 -3.47
CA MET A 355 -18.72 -7.72 -3.88
C MET A 355 -18.94 -9.07 -4.53
N SER A 356 -20.21 -9.48 -4.58
CA SER A 356 -20.67 -10.67 -5.29
C SER A 356 -20.11 -10.75 -6.71
N VAL A 357 -19.84 -11.97 -7.17
CA VAL A 357 -19.43 -12.25 -8.56
C VAL A 357 -20.48 -11.78 -9.58
N LYS A 358 -21.75 -11.64 -9.15
CA LYS A 358 -22.87 -11.22 -10.00
C LYS A 358 -22.82 -9.73 -10.39
N LYS A 359 -22.40 -8.85 -9.48
CA LYS A 359 -22.30 -7.41 -9.73
C LYS A 359 -21.14 -6.83 -8.94
N SER A 360 -20.13 -6.36 -9.66
CA SER A 360 -18.91 -5.84 -9.05
C SER A 360 -19.07 -4.41 -8.56
N TRP A 361 -18.24 -4.03 -7.58
CA TRP A 361 -18.13 -2.65 -7.11
C TRP A 361 -17.82 -1.67 -8.26
N TYR A 362 -16.87 -2.05 -9.12
CA TYR A 362 -16.54 -1.33 -10.34
C TYR A 362 -17.80 -1.05 -11.20
N THR A 363 -18.62 -2.06 -11.47
CA THR A 363 -19.84 -1.91 -12.28
C THR A 363 -20.83 -0.95 -11.65
N CYS A 364 -21.08 -1.07 -10.34
CA CYS A 364 -21.96 -0.15 -9.61
C CYS A 364 -21.48 1.30 -9.71
N LEU A 365 -20.17 1.51 -9.57
CA LEU A 365 -19.58 2.84 -9.64
C LEU A 365 -19.67 3.42 -11.05
N GLN A 366 -19.37 2.64 -12.10
CA GLN A 366 -19.53 3.10 -13.49
C GLN A 366 -20.99 3.49 -13.80
N GLU A 367 -21.95 2.64 -13.42
CA GLU A 367 -23.38 2.92 -13.64
C GLU A 367 -23.83 4.21 -12.93
N HIS A 368 -23.31 4.48 -11.72
CA HIS A 368 -23.61 5.70 -11.00
C HIS A 368 -22.98 6.95 -11.65
N LEU A 369 -21.77 6.82 -12.19
CA LEU A 369 -21.02 7.93 -12.76
C LEU A 369 -21.37 8.22 -14.23
N GLU A 370 -22.07 7.33 -14.92
CA GLU A 370 -22.43 7.46 -16.33
C GLU A 370 -23.21 8.77 -16.63
N SER A 371 -24.04 9.22 -15.69
CA SER A 371 -24.81 10.46 -15.81
C SER A 371 -24.09 11.71 -15.27
N MET A 372 -22.95 11.53 -14.62
CA MET A 372 -22.20 12.62 -13.96
C MET A 372 -21.17 13.27 -14.89
N VAL A 373 -20.70 12.54 -15.91
CA VAL A 373 -19.74 13.03 -16.90
C VAL A 373 -20.26 12.75 -18.31
N ASN A 374 -20.39 13.79 -19.14
CA ASN A 374 -20.88 13.66 -20.51
C ASN A 374 -19.74 13.57 -21.55
N ASP A 375 -20.09 13.18 -22.78
CA ASP A 375 -19.11 12.93 -23.83
C ASP A 375 -18.37 14.21 -24.27
N ASP A 376 -19.04 15.37 -24.26
CA ASP A 376 -18.42 16.67 -24.53
C ASP A 376 -17.30 17.01 -23.53
N GLN A 377 -17.48 16.65 -22.25
CA GLN A 377 -16.46 16.80 -21.22
C GLN A 377 -15.26 15.89 -21.49
N MET A 378 -15.52 14.63 -21.88
CA MET A 378 -14.48 13.67 -22.22
C MET A 378 -13.67 14.10 -23.45
N GLU A 379 -14.31 14.61 -24.51
CA GLU A 379 -13.62 15.13 -25.69
C GLU A 379 -12.66 16.29 -25.34
N LYS A 380 -13.03 17.10 -24.34
CA LYS A 380 -12.25 18.25 -23.88
C LYS A 380 -11.31 17.92 -22.72
N ALA A 381 -11.26 16.67 -22.25
CA ALA A 381 -10.50 16.27 -21.07
C ALA A 381 -9.02 16.68 -21.12
N HIS A 382 -8.36 16.53 -22.27
CA HIS A 382 -6.95 16.94 -22.47
C HIS A 382 -6.73 18.46 -22.40
N LYS A 383 -7.77 19.26 -22.64
CA LYS A 383 -7.72 20.72 -22.51
C LYS A 383 -8.03 21.15 -21.08
N THR A 384 -9.02 20.52 -20.46
CA THR A 384 -9.44 20.81 -19.08
C THR A 384 -8.39 20.35 -18.07
N PHE A 385 -7.80 19.18 -18.29
CA PHE A 385 -6.81 18.54 -17.42
C PHE A 385 -5.55 18.20 -18.23
N PRO A 386 -4.63 19.15 -18.47
CA PRO A 386 -3.46 18.92 -19.31
C PRO A 386 -2.46 17.93 -18.71
N HIS A 387 -2.34 17.90 -17.38
CA HIS A 387 -1.54 16.90 -16.67
C HIS A 387 -2.37 15.65 -16.41
N ASN A 388 -1.89 14.47 -16.82
CA ASN A 388 -2.58 13.17 -16.66
C ASN A 388 -4.08 13.23 -17.06
N PRO A 389 -4.38 13.56 -18.34
CA PRO A 389 -5.75 13.71 -18.80
C PRO A 389 -6.54 12.40 -18.58
N PRO A 390 -7.75 12.46 -17.99
CA PRO A 390 -8.54 11.27 -17.71
C PRO A 390 -9.01 10.61 -19.02
N CYS A 391 -8.88 9.29 -19.08
CA CYS A 391 -9.25 8.48 -20.26
C CYS A 391 -10.60 7.74 -20.11
N SER A 392 -11.30 7.94 -18.99
CA SER A 392 -12.64 7.40 -18.74
C SER A 392 -13.50 8.39 -17.95
N LYS A 393 -14.82 8.23 -18.00
CA LYS A 393 -15.78 9.07 -17.24
C LYS A 393 -15.54 9.01 -15.73
N GLU A 394 -15.21 7.82 -15.21
CA GLU A 394 -14.85 7.67 -13.80
C GLU A 394 -13.55 8.38 -13.45
N ALA A 395 -12.48 8.24 -14.26
CA ALA A 395 -11.24 8.98 -14.04
C ALA A 395 -11.47 10.49 -14.09
N TYR A 396 -12.36 10.94 -14.98
CA TYR A 396 -12.74 12.34 -15.08
C TYR A 396 -13.45 12.81 -13.82
N TYR A 397 -14.43 12.04 -13.32
CA TYR A 397 -15.13 12.34 -12.08
C TYR A 397 -14.16 12.40 -10.88
N PHE A 398 -13.28 11.40 -10.72
CA PHE A 398 -12.26 11.43 -9.66
C PHE A 398 -11.36 12.65 -9.76
N ARG A 399 -10.95 13.02 -10.97
CA ARG A 399 -10.14 14.22 -11.20
C ARG A 399 -10.91 15.50 -10.87
N GLN A 400 -12.20 15.59 -11.18
CA GLN A 400 -13.03 16.73 -10.81
C GLN A 400 -13.15 16.88 -9.29
N VAL A 401 -13.39 15.78 -8.57
CA VAL A 401 -13.46 15.79 -7.10
C VAL A 401 -12.10 16.16 -6.50
N PHE A 402 -11.00 15.63 -7.05
CA PHE A 402 -9.65 16.01 -6.63
C PHE A 402 -9.39 17.51 -6.82
N GLU A 403 -9.68 18.07 -8.01
CA GLU A 403 -9.45 19.51 -8.29
C GLU A 403 -10.39 20.42 -7.48
N LYS A 404 -11.56 19.93 -7.06
CA LYS A 404 -12.45 20.64 -6.12
C LYS A 404 -11.79 20.83 -4.76
N HIS A 405 -11.09 19.82 -4.24
CA HIS A 405 -10.41 19.86 -2.93
C HIS A 405 -9.00 20.44 -3.01
N PHE A 406 -8.29 20.17 -4.10
CA PHE A 406 -6.86 20.45 -4.27
C PHE A 406 -6.57 21.12 -5.62
N PRO A 407 -7.12 22.34 -5.85
CA PRO A 407 -7.03 23.01 -7.15
C PRO A 407 -5.57 23.22 -7.58
N GLY A 408 -5.23 22.75 -8.78
CA GLY A 408 -3.90 22.92 -9.37
C GLY A 408 -2.81 22.06 -8.74
N ARG A 409 -3.17 20.99 -8.01
CA ARG A 409 -2.21 20.10 -7.32
C ARG A 409 -2.03 18.74 -7.99
N ALA A 410 -2.45 18.61 -9.25
CA ALA A 410 -2.44 17.35 -9.95
C ALA A 410 -1.04 16.72 -10.08
N GLU A 411 0.03 17.52 -10.04
CA GLU A 411 1.41 17.04 -10.10
C GLU A 411 1.85 16.19 -8.90
N TRP A 412 1.06 16.13 -7.81
CA TRP A 412 1.29 15.18 -6.72
C TRP A 412 1.24 13.72 -7.19
N LEU A 413 0.47 13.45 -8.25
CA LEU A 413 0.47 12.17 -8.95
C LEU A 413 1.23 12.31 -10.27
N SER A 414 2.38 11.65 -10.37
CA SER A 414 3.18 11.68 -11.60
C SER A 414 2.52 10.92 -12.75
N HIS A 415 1.87 9.78 -12.47
CA HIS A 415 1.25 8.91 -13.46
C HIS A 415 0.14 8.06 -12.82
N TYR A 416 -0.82 7.61 -13.63
CA TYR A 416 -1.76 6.57 -13.21
C TYR A 416 -1.04 5.24 -13.02
N TRP A 417 -1.46 4.45 -12.04
CA TRP A 417 -1.01 3.07 -11.90
C TRP A 417 -1.49 2.27 -13.10
N MET A 418 -0.58 1.64 -13.85
CA MET A 418 -0.92 0.83 -15.01
C MET A 418 -0.09 -0.47 -15.04
N PRO A 419 -0.72 -1.61 -15.39
CA PRO A 419 -0.02 -2.88 -15.54
C PRO A 419 0.90 -2.89 -16.77
N ARG A 420 2.04 -3.58 -16.67
CA ARG A 420 2.98 -3.72 -17.79
C ARG A 420 2.66 -4.91 -18.70
N TRP A 421 3.21 -4.86 -19.92
CA TRP A 421 3.16 -5.92 -20.95
C TRP A 421 1.77 -6.31 -21.43
N ILE A 422 0.78 -5.50 -21.10
CA ILE A 422 -0.59 -5.66 -21.56
C ILE A 422 -1.08 -4.33 -22.11
N ASN A 423 -1.83 -4.38 -23.21
CA ASN A 423 -2.41 -3.18 -23.81
C ASN A 423 -3.70 -2.82 -23.05
N ALA A 424 -3.54 -2.25 -21.86
CA ALA A 424 -4.63 -1.88 -20.97
C ALA A 424 -4.93 -0.37 -21.06
N THR A 425 -6.20 -0.02 -21.12
CA THR A 425 -6.70 1.37 -21.02
C THR A 425 -7.36 1.66 -19.68
N ASP A 426 -7.68 0.61 -18.90
CA ASP A 426 -8.14 0.68 -17.52
C ASP A 426 -7.26 -0.25 -16.67
N PRO A 427 -6.83 0.19 -15.49
CA PRO A 427 -5.94 -0.61 -14.64
C PRO A 427 -6.62 -1.73 -13.87
N SER A 428 -7.95 -1.83 -13.89
CA SER A 428 -8.73 -2.89 -13.25
C SER A 428 -8.27 -4.26 -13.72
N ALA A 429 -8.06 -5.17 -12.77
CA ALA A 429 -7.86 -6.58 -13.07
C ALA A 429 -8.98 -7.15 -13.97
N ARG A 430 -10.24 -6.74 -13.76
CA ARG A 430 -11.42 -7.29 -14.46
C ARG A 430 -11.53 -6.90 -15.93
N THR A 431 -10.92 -5.79 -16.35
CA THR A 431 -10.93 -5.38 -17.76
C THR A 431 -9.85 -6.11 -18.57
N LEU A 432 -8.93 -6.81 -17.90
CA LEU A 432 -7.84 -7.53 -18.53
C LEU A 432 -8.24 -8.96 -18.84
N SER A 433 -8.01 -9.38 -20.09
CA SER A 433 -8.35 -10.73 -20.56
C SER A 433 -7.71 -11.85 -19.74
N ILE A 434 -6.54 -11.61 -19.14
CA ILE A 434 -5.77 -12.57 -18.35
C ILE A 434 -6.41 -12.95 -17.00
N TYR A 435 -7.37 -12.16 -16.50
CA TYR A 435 -8.08 -12.45 -15.24
C TYR A 435 -9.33 -13.31 -15.43
N LYS A 436 -9.78 -13.55 -16.67
CA LYS A 436 -10.83 -14.53 -16.92
C LYS A 436 -10.22 -15.92 -16.69
N PRO A 437 -10.81 -16.79 -15.84
CA PRO A 437 -10.37 -18.18 -15.77
C PRO A 437 -10.49 -18.77 -17.18
N ASP A 438 -9.49 -19.53 -17.61
CA ASP A 438 -9.68 -20.42 -18.75
C ASP A 438 -10.89 -21.28 -18.42
N LYS A 439 -11.86 -21.38 -19.33
CA LYS A 439 -13.16 -22.02 -19.08
C LYS A 439 -13.05 -23.52 -18.72
N ASP A 440 -11.84 -24.07 -18.70
CA ASP A 440 -11.54 -25.50 -18.58
C ASP A 440 -10.53 -25.82 -17.44
N GLN A 441 -10.50 -25.04 -16.35
CA GLN A 441 -9.76 -25.41 -15.12
C GLN A 441 -10.67 -25.61 -13.91
#